data_AF-A0A0D1Y5B8-F1
#
_entry.id   AF-A0A0D1Y5B8-F1
#
_cell.length_a   1.000
_cell.length_b   1.000
_cell.length_c   1.000
_cell.angle_alpha   90.00
_cell.angle_beta   90.00
_cell.angle_gamma   90.00
#
_symmetry.space_group_name_H-M   'P 1'
#
loop_
_entity.id
_entity.type
_entity.pdbx_description
1 polymer ?
#
loop_
_entity_poly.entity_id
_entity_poly.type
_entity_poly.pdbx_seq_one_letter_code
_entity_poly.pdbx_strand_id
1 'polypeptide(L)'
;MRNSSNSESSTECEEDQVPFLIDEKDEVDAGDYGRGRQGRKERSFTKRSLAQLLALVIGSLVLFAVAMGVVIIKHSHISSTGIERPGQYLLDSNWVFEAPAQRREYYWTIKDTTISPDGVKRPAILINEQFPGPLIEVNEGDTIVVHIDNQASNSTSIHWHGIYQNGSNWFDGTAGVTQCPIAPGTTFDYEFTVDGQAGTYWYHAHQAVQTADGLFGPLIIHSRDEKTLQEIS
;
A
#
# COMPACT_ATOMS: atom_id res chain seq x y z
N MET A 1 -24.04 19.63 53.46
CA MET A 1 -25.42 19.91 53.02
C MET A 1 -25.39 20.21 51.52
N ARG A 2 -26.09 19.39 50.70
CA ARG A 2 -26.44 19.53 49.25
C ARG A 2 -25.23 19.65 48.29
N ASN A 3 -24.87 18.71 47.41
CA ASN A 3 -25.55 17.79 46.48
C ASN A 3 -26.31 18.45 45.31
N SER A 4 -25.77 18.31 44.09
CA SER A 4 -26.45 18.16 42.77
C SER A 4 -25.38 18.35 41.65
N SER A 5 -24.86 17.31 40.98
CA SER A 5 -25.43 16.42 39.94
C SER A 5 -25.53 17.03 38.52
N ASN A 6 -24.77 16.40 37.61
CA ASN A 6 -25.02 16.07 36.20
C ASN A 6 -25.28 17.18 35.16
N SER A 7 -24.54 17.11 34.04
CA SER A 7 -25.09 16.54 32.78
C SER A 7 -24.00 16.40 31.71
N GLU A 8 -23.82 15.17 31.23
CA GLU A 8 -23.20 14.84 29.95
C GLU A 8 -23.98 15.48 28.79
N SER A 9 -23.28 15.84 27.71
CA SER A 9 -23.91 16.07 26.40
C SER A 9 -22.98 15.52 25.34
N SER A 10 -23.30 14.30 24.90
CA SER A 10 -22.94 13.75 23.61
C SER A 10 -23.44 14.67 22.50
N THR A 11 -22.70 14.73 21.39
CA THR A 11 -23.21 15.27 20.13
C THR A 11 -22.95 14.19 19.08
N GLU A 12 -23.94 13.33 18.91
CA GLU A 12 -24.09 12.44 17.76
C GLU A 12 -24.46 13.27 16.52
N CYS A 13 -23.84 12.98 15.39
CA CYS A 13 -24.21 13.53 14.10
C CYS A 13 -25.39 12.72 13.52
N GLU A 14 -26.48 13.43 13.25
CA GLU A 14 -27.80 12.94 12.84
C GLU A 14 -27.80 12.32 11.42
N GLU A 15 -28.47 11.17 11.27
CA GLU A 15 -28.82 10.54 9.99
C GLU A 15 -30.02 11.25 9.35
N ASP A 16 -29.84 11.82 8.15
CA ASP A 16 -30.96 12.28 7.34
C ASP A 16 -31.64 11.10 6.61
N GLN A 17 -32.84 10.75 7.06
CA GLN A 17 -33.79 9.93 6.33
C GLN A 17 -34.55 10.76 5.27
N VAL A 18 -34.75 10.19 4.08
CA VAL A 18 -35.71 10.69 3.08
C VAL A 18 -36.70 9.58 2.70
N PRO A 19 -38.02 9.82 2.66
CA PRO A 19 -39.01 8.74 2.60
C PRO A 19 -39.53 8.42 1.20
N PHE A 20 -39.89 7.13 1.04
CA PHE A 20 -41.05 6.53 0.38
C PHE A 20 -41.68 7.25 -0.83
N LEU A 21 -41.77 6.54 -1.98
CA LEU A 21 -43.06 6.35 -2.67
C LEU A 21 -43.07 5.01 -3.45
N ILE A 22 -44.27 4.45 -3.46
CA ILE A 22 -44.72 3.14 -3.94
C ILE A 22 -45.21 3.33 -5.38
N ASP A 23 -45.02 2.36 -6.27
CA ASP A 23 -46.10 1.99 -7.18
C ASP A 23 -46.01 0.53 -7.63
N GLU A 24 -47.17 -0.12 -7.67
CA GLU A 24 -47.42 -1.52 -7.96
C GLU A 24 -48.20 -1.60 -9.28
N LYS A 25 -48.02 -2.71 -10.02
CA LYS A 25 -48.81 -3.18 -11.19
C LYS A 25 -48.37 -2.56 -12.53
N ASP A 26 -48.21 -3.31 -13.63
CA ASP A 26 -49.13 -4.32 -14.16
C ASP A 26 -48.45 -5.55 -14.78
N GLU A 27 -49.22 -6.63 -14.81
CA GLU A 27 -48.94 -7.94 -15.38
C GLU A 27 -49.46 -8.05 -16.84
N VAL A 28 -48.94 -9.05 -17.57
CA VAL A 28 -49.48 -9.70 -18.79
C VAL A 28 -49.20 -9.04 -20.15
N ASP A 29 -48.34 -9.68 -20.96
CA ASP A 29 -48.83 -10.22 -22.25
C ASP A 29 -48.03 -11.44 -22.73
N ALA A 30 -48.76 -12.51 -23.01
CA ALA A 30 -48.26 -13.76 -23.58
C ALA A 30 -48.72 -13.85 -25.04
N GLY A 31 -47.80 -13.54 -25.96
CA GLY A 31 -48.01 -13.69 -27.40
C GLY A 31 -47.29 -14.90 -27.97
N ASP A 32 -48.01 -16.02 -28.09
CA ASP A 32 -47.73 -17.11 -29.02
C ASP A 32 -47.94 -16.63 -30.46
N TYR A 33 -46.98 -16.83 -31.38
CA TYR A 33 -47.27 -17.08 -32.80
C TYR A 33 -46.00 -17.50 -33.57
N GLY A 34 -46.08 -18.63 -34.27
CA GLY A 34 -45.48 -18.73 -35.62
C GLY A 34 -44.29 -19.66 -35.80
N ARG A 35 -44.55 -20.97 -35.80
CA ARG A 35 -43.67 -22.02 -36.32
C ARG A 35 -43.48 -21.87 -37.85
N GLY A 36 -42.38 -21.24 -38.27
CA GLY A 36 -41.95 -21.15 -39.67
C GLY A 36 -40.94 -22.25 -40.04
N ARG A 37 -41.41 -23.28 -40.75
CA ARG A 37 -40.61 -24.35 -41.37
C ARG A 37 -39.97 -23.81 -42.66
N GLN A 38 -38.64 -23.69 -42.74
CA GLN A 38 -37.95 -23.48 -44.02
C GLN A 38 -36.65 -24.31 -44.12
N GLY A 39 -36.67 -25.25 -45.07
CA GLY A 39 -35.57 -25.58 -45.98
C GLY A 39 -34.19 -25.92 -45.38
N ARG A 40 -33.97 -27.21 -45.10
CA ARG A 40 -32.63 -27.81 -45.02
C ARG A 40 -31.94 -27.72 -46.39
N LYS A 41 -31.14 -26.66 -46.61
CA LYS A 41 -30.09 -26.66 -47.64
C LYS A 41 -28.93 -27.51 -47.10
N GLU A 42 -28.72 -28.68 -47.68
CA GLU A 42 -27.50 -29.47 -47.46
C GLU A 42 -26.31 -28.65 -47.95
N ARG A 43 -25.63 -27.98 -47.02
CA ARG A 43 -24.35 -27.33 -47.27
C ARG A 43 -23.27 -28.37 -47.10
N SER A 44 -22.69 -28.75 -48.23
CA SER A 44 -21.35 -29.34 -48.35
C SER A 44 -20.41 -28.72 -47.31
N PHE A 45 -20.14 -29.46 -46.24
CA PHE A 45 -19.17 -29.10 -45.20
C PHE A 45 -17.78 -29.40 -45.74
N THR A 46 -17.39 -28.62 -46.75
CA THR A 46 -16.12 -28.75 -47.44
C THR A 46 -15.04 -28.15 -46.56
N LYS A 47 -14.08 -28.99 -46.13
CA LYS A 47 -12.72 -28.80 -45.57
C LYS A 47 -12.22 -27.39 -45.15
N ARG A 48 -12.64 -26.32 -45.81
CA ARG A 48 -12.43 -24.91 -45.42
C ARG A 48 -13.03 -24.55 -44.05
N SER A 49 -14.20 -25.11 -43.71
CA SER A 49 -14.85 -24.85 -42.41
C SER A 49 -14.08 -25.44 -41.23
N LEU A 50 -13.43 -26.60 -41.41
CA LEU A 50 -12.70 -27.28 -40.34
C LEU A 50 -11.35 -26.58 -40.06
N ALA A 51 -10.67 -26.10 -41.10
CA ALA A 51 -9.45 -25.31 -40.95
C ALA A 51 -9.70 -23.96 -40.25
N GLN A 52 -10.83 -23.30 -40.54
CA GLN A 52 -11.23 -22.07 -39.86
C GLN A 52 -11.57 -22.30 -38.39
N LEU A 53 -12.29 -23.38 -38.07
CA LEU A 53 -12.56 -23.79 -36.68
C LEU A 53 -11.26 -24.12 -35.93
N LEU A 54 -10.33 -24.84 -36.55
CA LEU A 54 -9.04 -25.18 -35.94
C LEU A 54 -8.20 -23.91 -35.67
N ALA A 55 -8.16 -22.97 -36.62
CA ALA A 55 -7.44 -21.71 -36.46
C ALA A 55 -8.03 -20.84 -35.34
N LEU A 56 -9.36 -20.82 -35.18
CA LEU A 56 -10.02 -20.11 -34.08
C LEU A 56 -9.75 -20.75 -32.72
N VAL A 57 -9.74 -22.08 -32.63
CA VAL A 57 -9.42 -22.81 -31.40
C VAL A 57 -7.95 -22.60 -31.00
N ILE A 58 -7.02 -22.71 -31.96
CA ILE A 58 -5.60 -22.47 -31.71
C ILE A 58 -5.38 -20.99 -31.31
N GLY A 59 -5.99 -20.04 -32.02
CA GLY A 59 -5.91 -18.63 -31.67
C GLY A 59 -6.44 -18.32 -30.27
N SER A 60 -7.57 -18.92 -29.89
CA SER A 60 -8.14 -18.78 -28.54
C SER A 60 -7.26 -19.40 -27.46
N LEU A 61 -6.64 -20.55 -27.72
CA LEU A 61 -5.73 -21.20 -26.77
C LEU A 61 -4.44 -20.39 -26.58
N VAL A 62 -3.89 -19.81 -27.65
CA VAL A 62 -2.71 -18.93 -27.57
C VAL A 62 -3.04 -17.65 -26.81
N LEU A 63 -4.17 -17.01 -27.09
CA LEU A 63 -4.64 -15.84 -26.34
C LEU A 63 -4.87 -16.15 -24.86
N PHE A 64 -5.46 -17.30 -24.54
CA PHE A 64 -5.64 -17.74 -23.16
C PHE A 64 -4.31 -18.03 -22.46
N ALA A 65 -3.36 -18.68 -23.14
CA ALA A 65 -2.03 -18.93 -22.59
C ALA A 65 -1.23 -17.64 -22.35
N VAL A 66 -1.32 -16.66 -23.26
CA VAL A 66 -0.70 -15.34 -23.08
C VAL A 66 -1.38 -14.57 -21.94
N ALA A 67 -2.72 -14.58 -21.87
CA ALA A 67 -3.45 -13.92 -20.79
C ALA A 67 -3.16 -14.58 -19.43
N MET A 68 -3.15 -15.91 -19.35
CA MET A 68 -2.72 -16.65 -18.16
C MET A 68 -1.26 -16.35 -17.82
N GLY A 69 -0.36 -16.28 -18.81
CA GLY A 69 1.03 -15.88 -18.61
C GLY A 69 1.15 -14.47 -18.03
N VAL A 70 0.39 -13.49 -18.54
CA VAL A 70 0.36 -12.12 -18.04
C VAL A 70 -0.27 -12.04 -16.64
N VAL A 71 -1.30 -12.84 -16.36
CA VAL A 71 -1.92 -12.94 -15.02
C VAL A 71 -0.97 -13.58 -14.02
N ILE A 72 -0.21 -14.61 -14.42
CA ILE A 72 0.83 -15.25 -13.60
C ILE A 72 1.98 -14.26 -13.33
N ILE A 73 2.41 -13.48 -14.33
CA ILE A 73 3.45 -12.44 -14.16
C ILE A 73 2.98 -11.32 -13.20
N LYS A 74 1.68 -10.97 -13.19
CA LYS A 74 1.14 -10.00 -12.21
C LYS A 74 0.95 -10.57 -10.81
N HIS A 75 0.82 -11.89 -10.65
CA HIS A 75 0.65 -12.55 -9.35
C HIS A 75 1.96 -13.06 -8.73
N SER A 76 3.11 -12.85 -9.35
CA SER A 76 4.40 -13.12 -8.72
C SER A 76 4.82 -12.02 -7.74
N HIS A 77 3.93 -11.63 -6.83
CA HIS A 77 4.37 -11.12 -5.54
C HIS A 77 4.55 -12.34 -4.64
N ILE A 78 5.79 -12.84 -4.60
CA ILE A 78 6.22 -13.76 -3.56
C ILE A 78 6.01 -13.02 -2.24
N SER A 79 4.92 -13.34 -1.54
CA SER A 79 4.76 -13.03 -0.13
C SER A 79 5.79 -13.89 0.60
N SER A 80 6.91 -13.27 0.93
CA SER A 80 8.04 -13.90 1.59
C SER A 80 7.75 -13.91 3.09
N THR A 81 7.00 -14.90 3.55
CA THR A 81 6.87 -15.17 4.98
C THR A 81 8.19 -15.74 5.49
N GLY A 82 9.00 -14.89 6.14
CA GLY A 82 10.14 -15.30 6.96
C GLY A 82 11.49 -15.35 6.26
N ILE A 83 12.49 -14.82 6.98
CA ILE A 83 13.92 -14.67 6.67
C ILE A 83 14.24 -13.43 5.84
N GLU A 84 14.93 -12.48 6.50
CA GLU A 84 15.57 -11.31 5.90
C GLU A 84 16.22 -11.68 4.57
N ARG A 85 15.88 -10.94 3.50
CA ARG A 85 16.57 -11.15 2.23
C ARG A 85 18.03 -10.73 2.41
N PRO A 86 19.01 -11.58 2.08
CA PRO A 86 20.41 -11.14 2.01
C PRO A 86 20.47 -9.90 1.12
N GLY A 87 20.89 -8.77 1.68
CA GLY A 87 20.99 -7.50 0.94
C GLY A 87 19.95 -6.43 1.26
N GLN A 88 18.90 -6.70 2.03
CA GLN A 88 17.83 -5.72 2.27
C GLN A 88 18.29 -4.43 2.97
N TYR A 89 19.38 -4.51 3.74
CA TYR A 89 19.98 -3.39 4.48
C TYR A 89 21.44 -3.15 4.09
N LEU A 90 21.88 -3.69 2.96
CA LEU A 90 23.19 -3.36 2.41
C LEU A 90 23.05 -2.02 1.68
N LEU A 91 23.84 -1.04 2.12
CA LEU A 91 23.95 0.24 1.43
C LEU A 91 24.51 0.02 0.03
N ASP A 92 24.00 0.76 -0.96
CA ASP A 92 24.46 0.62 -2.34
C ASP A 92 25.93 1.07 -2.45
N SER A 93 26.82 0.14 -2.78
CA SER A 93 28.24 0.44 -3.00
C SER A 93 28.48 1.42 -4.14
N ASN A 94 27.52 1.55 -5.06
CA ASN A 94 27.57 2.47 -6.21
C ASN A 94 26.77 3.76 -5.96
N TRP A 95 26.38 4.03 -4.71
CA TRP A 95 25.61 5.22 -4.37
C TRP A 95 26.34 6.51 -4.77
N VAL A 96 25.61 7.42 -5.41
CA VAL A 96 26.18 8.69 -5.91
C VAL A 96 25.90 9.79 -4.89
N PHE A 97 26.84 9.98 -3.96
CA PHE A 97 26.75 10.96 -2.87
C PHE A 97 26.60 12.41 -3.34
N GLU A 98 27.11 12.74 -4.53
CA GLU A 98 27.13 14.09 -5.11
C GLU A 98 25.94 14.38 -6.05
N ALA A 99 24.98 13.45 -6.19
CA ALA A 99 23.85 13.61 -7.11
C ALA A 99 23.00 14.86 -6.76
N PRO A 100 22.51 15.67 -7.71
CA PRO A 100 21.69 16.83 -7.36
C PRO A 100 20.48 16.42 -6.49
N ALA A 101 20.00 17.32 -5.63
CA ALA A 101 18.86 17.06 -4.74
C ALA A 101 17.69 16.39 -5.50
N GLN A 102 17.22 15.27 -4.97
CA GLN A 102 16.18 14.44 -5.58
C GLN A 102 14.96 14.37 -4.68
N ARG A 103 13.77 14.28 -5.30
CA ARG A 103 12.57 13.80 -4.64
C ARG A 103 12.60 12.27 -4.62
N ARG A 104 12.58 11.65 -3.45
CA ARG A 104 12.61 10.19 -3.27
C ARG A 104 11.30 9.72 -2.68
N GLU A 105 10.59 8.92 -3.45
CA GLU A 105 9.25 8.45 -3.10
C GLU A 105 9.28 7.00 -2.62
N TYR A 106 8.58 6.75 -1.52
CA TYR A 106 8.40 5.44 -0.92
C TYR A 106 6.91 5.16 -0.75
N TYR A 107 6.50 3.94 -1.05
CA TYR A 107 5.10 3.50 -1.00
C TYR A 107 4.97 2.40 0.03
N TRP A 108 4.23 2.67 1.11
CA TRP A 108 4.15 1.83 2.29
C TRP A 108 2.71 1.42 2.57
N THR A 109 2.46 0.11 2.56
CA THR A 109 1.25 -0.48 3.13
C THR A 109 1.56 -0.94 4.55
N ILE A 110 0.88 -0.35 5.54
CA ILE A 110 0.97 -0.75 6.94
C ILE A 110 -0.11 -1.79 7.21
N LYS A 111 0.24 -2.96 7.75
CA LYS A 111 -0.70 -4.06 7.91
C LYS A 111 -0.38 -4.94 9.12
N ASP A 112 -1.44 -5.44 9.77
CA ASP A 112 -1.33 -6.48 10.79
C ASP A 112 -0.91 -7.81 10.16
N THR A 113 0.04 -8.49 10.78
CA THR A 113 0.56 -9.77 10.31
C THR A 113 1.05 -10.65 11.47
N THR A 114 1.51 -11.86 11.16
CA THR A 114 2.15 -12.77 12.10
C THR A 114 3.59 -13.01 11.64
N ILE A 115 4.55 -12.76 12.51
CA ILE A 115 5.98 -12.99 12.26
C ILE A 115 6.58 -13.96 13.28
N SER A 116 7.76 -14.51 12.96
CA SER A 116 8.55 -15.31 13.88
C SER A 116 10.06 -15.04 13.72
N PRO A 117 10.56 -13.84 14.10
CA PRO A 117 11.96 -13.46 13.89
C PRO A 117 12.96 -14.36 14.63
N ASP A 118 12.55 -14.89 15.79
CA ASP A 118 13.32 -15.78 16.66
C ASP A 118 12.81 -17.24 16.63
N GLY A 119 11.94 -17.56 15.65
CA GLY A 119 11.32 -18.87 15.53
C GLY A 119 10.00 -19.05 16.30
N VAL A 120 9.56 -18.07 17.08
CA VAL A 120 8.25 -18.10 17.76
C VAL A 120 7.25 -17.16 17.09
N LYS A 121 6.09 -17.69 16.69
CA LYS A 121 5.06 -16.88 16.04
C LYS A 121 4.43 -15.89 17.02
N ARG A 122 4.34 -14.63 16.60
CA ARG A 122 3.61 -13.57 17.30
C ARG A 122 2.93 -12.59 16.33
N PRO A 123 1.86 -11.90 16.75
CA PRO A 123 1.33 -10.76 16.02
C PRO A 123 2.35 -9.62 15.91
N ALA A 124 2.29 -8.89 14.80
CA ALA A 124 3.10 -7.70 14.52
C ALA A 124 2.36 -6.75 13.56
N ILE A 125 2.80 -5.50 13.51
CA ILE A 125 2.34 -4.50 12.54
C ILE A 125 3.55 -4.10 11.70
N LEU A 126 3.49 -4.35 10.39
CA LEU A 126 4.65 -4.17 9.52
C LEU A 126 4.36 -3.23 8.36
N ILE A 127 5.44 -2.69 7.80
CA ILE A 127 5.44 -1.94 6.54
C ILE A 127 5.81 -2.92 5.42
N ASN A 128 4.96 -3.02 4.40
CA ASN A 128 5.21 -3.86 3.21
C ASN A 128 5.55 -5.32 3.54
N GLU A 129 4.92 -5.88 4.59
CA GLU A 129 5.16 -7.23 5.11
C GLU A 129 6.64 -7.51 5.50
N GLN A 130 7.43 -6.46 5.76
CA GLN A 130 8.86 -6.55 6.08
C GLN A 130 9.12 -6.23 7.56
N PHE A 131 10.03 -7.00 8.17
CA PHE A 131 10.56 -6.74 9.50
C PHE A 131 12.10 -6.89 9.51
N PRO A 132 12.86 -5.85 9.91
CA PRO A 132 12.42 -4.44 10.04
C PRO A 132 11.77 -3.89 8.76
N GLY A 133 11.21 -2.68 8.83
CA GLY A 133 10.65 -1.98 7.67
C GLY A 133 11.70 -1.68 6.60
N PRO A 134 11.27 -1.31 5.37
CA PRO A 134 12.16 -1.05 4.25
C PRO A 134 13.16 0.08 4.53
N LEU A 135 14.39 -0.05 4.04
CA LEU A 135 15.41 0.99 4.13
C LEU A 135 14.98 2.25 3.36
N ILE A 136 15.04 3.40 4.04
CA ILE A 136 15.14 4.70 3.38
C ILE A 136 16.62 5.05 3.29
N GLU A 137 17.14 5.21 2.08
CA GLU A 137 18.51 5.64 1.79
C GLU A 137 18.43 6.87 0.88
N VAL A 138 19.01 7.99 1.32
CA VAL A 138 18.94 9.29 0.64
C VAL A 138 20.26 10.05 0.78
N ASN A 139 20.44 11.13 0.03
CA ASN A 139 21.51 12.10 0.28
C ASN A 139 20.98 13.29 1.09
N GLU A 140 21.87 13.95 1.80
CA GLU A 140 21.63 15.29 2.33
C GLU A 140 21.12 16.24 1.23
N GLY A 141 20.07 16.99 1.54
CA GLY A 141 19.34 17.89 0.63
C GLY A 141 18.23 17.23 -0.18
N ASP A 142 18.06 15.90 -0.12
CA ASP A 142 16.96 15.23 -0.80
C ASP A 142 15.61 15.47 -0.09
N THR A 143 14.52 15.46 -0.86
CA THR A 143 13.15 15.49 -0.34
C THR A 143 12.62 14.06 -0.23
N ILE A 144 12.30 13.65 0.99
CA ILE A 144 11.69 12.35 1.30
C ILE A 144 10.19 12.49 1.21
N VAL A 145 9.56 11.58 0.47
CA VAL A 145 8.11 11.50 0.33
C VAL A 145 7.69 10.07 0.63
N VAL A 146 6.81 9.90 1.60
CA VAL A 146 6.33 8.57 2.00
C VAL A 146 4.82 8.54 1.95
N HIS A 147 4.31 7.75 1.01
CA HIS A 147 2.89 7.47 0.82
C HIS A 147 2.48 6.32 1.72
N ILE A 148 1.73 6.62 2.76
CA ILE A 148 1.19 5.63 3.69
C ILE A 148 -0.20 5.21 3.24
N ASP A 149 -0.42 3.90 3.18
CA ASP A 149 -1.73 3.25 3.15
C ASP A 149 -1.89 2.42 4.42
N ASN A 150 -2.72 2.90 5.35
CA ASN A 150 -2.93 2.21 6.62
C ASN A 150 -4.02 1.13 6.47
N GLN A 151 -3.60 -0.11 6.24
CA GLN A 151 -4.48 -1.29 6.21
C GLN A 151 -4.48 -2.07 7.54
N ALA A 152 -3.88 -1.54 8.61
CA ALA A 152 -3.94 -2.15 9.93
C ALA A 152 -5.29 -1.86 10.61
N SER A 153 -5.63 -2.69 11.59
CA SER A 153 -6.85 -2.57 12.40
C SER A 153 -6.90 -1.31 13.24
N ASN A 154 -5.73 -0.75 13.60
CA ASN A 154 -5.60 0.44 14.43
C ASN A 154 -5.13 1.64 13.62
N SER A 155 -5.46 2.84 14.10
CA SER A 155 -4.83 4.07 13.60
C SER A 155 -3.32 4.04 13.82
N THR A 156 -2.54 4.76 13.01
CA THR A 156 -1.08 4.83 13.16
C THR A 156 -0.54 6.24 12.93
N SER A 157 0.75 6.44 13.16
CA SER A 157 1.49 7.68 12.87
C SER A 157 2.97 7.33 12.80
N ILE A 158 3.76 7.94 11.92
CA ILE A 158 5.17 7.60 11.70
C ILE A 158 6.04 8.79 12.05
N HIS A 159 6.92 8.62 13.04
CA HIS A 159 7.91 9.60 13.41
C HIS A 159 9.28 9.31 12.78
N TRP A 160 9.95 10.38 12.38
CA TRP A 160 11.26 10.37 11.72
C TRP A 160 12.34 10.70 12.75
N HIS A 161 12.80 9.68 13.46
CA HIS A 161 13.59 9.85 14.68
C HIS A 161 14.92 10.56 14.40
N GLY A 162 15.07 11.76 14.97
CA GLY A 162 16.27 12.59 14.83
C GLY A 162 16.28 13.50 13.60
N ILE A 163 15.20 13.54 12.81
CA ILE A 163 15.05 14.51 11.73
C ILE A 163 14.57 15.85 12.28
N TYR A 164 15.23 16.95 11.90
CA TYR A 164 14.97 18.27 12.47
C TYR A 164 13.60 18.86 12.11
N GLN A 165 13.00 18.41 11.00
CA GLN A 165 11.70 18.89 10.51
C GLN A 165 11.62 20.43 10.40
N ASN A 166 12.72 21.07 10.03
CA ASN A 166 12.79 22.53 9.93
C ASN A 166 11.86 23.04 8.82
N GLY A 167 10.82 23.78 9.20
CA GLY A 167 9.78 24.24 8.28
C GLY A 167 8.76 23.16 7.86
N SER A 168 8.83 21.95 8.43
CA SER A 168 7.95 20.80 8.11
C SER A 168 7.43 20.09 9.36
N ASN A 169 7.28 20.79 10.49
CA ASN A 169 6.88 20.20 11.78
C ASN A 169 5.56 19.39 11.73
N TRP A 170 4.62 19.71 10.84
CA TRP A 170 3.38 18.94 10.66
C TRP A 170 3.61 17.54 10.04
N PHE A 171 4.81 17.24 9.55
CA PHE A 171 5.23 15.92 9.09
C PHE A 171 6.12 15.18 10.11
N ASP A 172 6.31 15.72 11.31
CA ASP A 172 7.06 15.04 12.37
C ASP A 172 6.41 13.72 12.82
N GLY A 173 5.09 13.58 12.68
CA GLY A 173 4.42 12.30 12.92
C GLY A 173 4.18 11.93 14.37
N THR A 174 4.26 12.88 15.29
CA THR A 174 3.91 12.70 16.70
C THR A 174 2.39 12.83 16.88
N ALA A 175 1.71 11.69 17.05
CA ALA A 175 0.26 11.63 17.20
C ALA A 175 -0.24 12.48 18.39
N GLY A 176 -1.21 13.36 18.15
CA GLY A 176 -1.76 14.27 19.16
C GLY A 176 -0.95 15.54 19.40
N VAL A 177 0.22 15.68 18.75
CA VAL A 177 1.05 16.90 18.82
C VAL A 177 1.13 17.57 17.46
N THR A 178 1.63 16.86 16.44
CA THR A 178 1.88 17.43 15.11
C THR A 178 0.84 16.99 14.07
N GLN A 179 0.13 15.89 14.33
CA GLN A 179 -0.99 15.42 13.51
C GLN A 179 -2.00 14.57 14.30
N CYS A 180 -3.19 14.41 13.72
CA CYS A 180 -4.09 13.31 14.09
C CYS A 180 -3.53 11.97 13.58
N PRO A 181 -3.80 10.85 14.27
CA PRO A 181 -3.46 9.52 13.76
C PRO A 181 -4.12 9.23 12.40
N ILE A 182 -3.38 8.55 11.52
CA ILE A 182 -3.86 8.04 10.24
C ILE A 182 -4.84 6.90 10.53
N ALA A 183 -6.12 7.09 10.22
CA ALA A 183 -7.17 6.12 10.53
C ALA A 183 -7.02 4.82 9.72
N PRO A 184 -7.57 3.68 10.20
CA PRO A 184 -7.66 2.45 9.41
C PRO A 184 -8.35 2.68 8.06
N GLY A 185 -7.82 2.09 6.99
CA GLY A 185 -8.32 2.21 5.62
C GLY A 185 -8.09 3.57 4.97
N THR A 186 -7.25 4.43 5.54
CA THR A 186 -6.96 5.77 5.01
C THR A 186 -5.49 5.93 4.64
N THR A 187 -5.21 6.94 3.81
CA THR A 187 -3.87 7.26 3.35
C THR A 187 -3.37 8.57 3.93
N PHE A 188 -2.05 8.74 3.97
CA PHE A 188 -1.40 9.98 4.35
C PHE A 188 -0.02 10.09 3.69
N ASP A 189 0.32 11.27 3.21
CA ASP A 189 1.60 11.52 2.55
C ASP A 189 2.48 12.41 3.44
N TYR A 190 3.62 11.89 3.87
CA TYR A 190 4.67 12.69 4.50
C TYR A 190 5.57 13.30 3.44
N GLU A 191 5.97 14.57 3.58
CA GLU A 191 6.89 15.22 2.64
C GLU A 191 7.82 16.22 3.35
N PHE A 192 9.11 15.93 3.43
CA PHE A 192 10.08 16.83 4.06
C PHE A 192 11.47 16.71 3.42
N THR A 193 12.25 17.79 3.49
CA THR A 193 13.63 17.81 2.98
C THR A 193 14.60 17.61 4.13
N VAL A 194 15.60 16.76 3.93
CA VAL A 194 16.66 16.50 4.92
C VAL A 194 17.88 17.36 4.63
N ASP A 195 17.87 18.60 5.09
CA ASP A 195 18.95 19.56 4.85
C ASP A 195 19.79 19.81 6.11
N GLY A 196 21.11 19.90 5.95
CA GLY A 196 22.05 20.16 7.04
C GLY A 196 22.20 19.02 8.07
N GLN A 197 21.84 17.79 7.69
CA GLN A 197 22.00 16.60 8.53
C GLN A 197 22.34 15.37 7.70
N ALA A 198 23.25 14.53 8.21
CA ALA A 198 23.65 13.27 7.63
C ALA A 198 23.96 12.25 8.74
N GLY A 199 23.81 10.96 8.44
CA GLY A 199 24.09 9.86 9.35
C GLY A 199 23.04 8.76 9.35
N THR A 200 23.10 7.93 10.41
CA THR A 200 22.18 6.80 10.63
C THR A 200 21.07 7.18 11.58
N TYR A 201 19.85 7.10 11.08
CA TYR A 201 18.61 7.37 11.77
C TYR A 201 17.66 6.19 11.57
N TRP A 202 16.41 6.38 12.00
CA TRP A 202 15.36 5.38 11.88
C TRP A 202 14.01 6.09 11.90
N TYR A 203 12.99 5.41 11.40
CA TYR A 203 11.62 5.83 11.56
C TYR A 203 10.88 4.78 12.39
N HIS A 204 9.86 5.21 13.10
CA HIS A 204 9.03 4.31 13.89
C HIS A 204 7.62 4.82 14.07
N ALA A 205 6.70 3.92 14.40
CA ALA A 205 5.38 4.37 14.83
C ALA A 205 5.50 5.31 16.03
N HIS A 206 4.70 6.37 16.05
CA HIS A 206 4.55 7.25 17.21
C HIS A 206 3.09 7.31 17.67
N GLN A 207 2.42 6.15 17.54
CA GLN A 207 1.09 5.91 18.03
C GLN A 207 1.10 4.73 19.01
N ALA A 208 0.71 5.01 20.26
CA ALA A 208 0.72 4.07 21.37
C ALA A 208 2.04 3.27 21.47
N VAL A 209 1.98 1.94 21.44
CA VAL A 209 3.14 1.04 21.57
C VAL A 209 3.50 0.32 20.27
N GLN A 210 2.98 0.79 19.13
CA GLN A 210 3.11 0.09 17.84
C GLN A 210 4.57 -0.13 17.38
N THR A 211 5.52 0.71 17.83
CA THR A 211 6.96 0.49 17.59
C THR A 211 7.41 -0.87 18.10
N ALA A 212 6.96 -1.26 19.30
CA ALA A 212 7.33 -2.54 19.92
C ALA A 212 6.71 -3.75 19.22
N ASP A 213 5.63 -3.53 18.45
CA ASP A 213 4.99 -4.54 17.62
C ASP A 213 5.59 -4.63 16.20
N GLY A 214 6.69 -3.92 15.95
CA GLY A 214 7.53 -4.10 14.76
C GLY A 214 7.42 -3.00 13.70
N LEU A 215 6.68 -1.93 14.00
CA LEU A 215 6.48 -0.82 13.08
C LEU A 215 7.64 0.19 13.20
N PHE A 216 8.80 -0.18 12.66
CA PHE A 216 10.00 0.65 12.58
C PHE A 216 10.91 0.21 11.42
N GLY A 217 11.84 1.06 11.01
CA GLY A 217 12.86 0.71 10.02
C GLY A 217 13.98 1.74 9.91
N PRO A 218 15.06 1.42 9.18
CA PRO A 218 16.24 2.26 9.10
C PRO A 218 16.06 3.43 8.12
N LEU A 219 16.69 4.56 8.46
CA LEU A 219 16.78 5.74 7.62
C LEU A 219 18.23 6.20 7.56
N ILE A 220 18.82 6.21 6.37
CA ILE A 220 20.21 6.57 6.14
C ILE A 220 20.25 7.83 5.27
N ILE A 221 20.96 8.85 5.75
CA ILE A 221 21.21 10.08 5.01
C ILE A 221 22.71 10.17 4.77
N HIS A 222 23.14 9.98 3.53
CA HIS A 222 24.54 10.12 3.15
C HIS A 222 24.94 11.59 3.09
N SER A 223 26.13 11.90 3.59
CA SER A 223 26.71 13.23 3.43
C SER A 223 27.12 13.46 1.99
N ARG A 224 27.08 14.72 1.53
CA ARG A 224 27.71 15.10 0.25
C ARG A 224 29.22 14.88 0.25
N ASP A 225 29.83 14.97 1.42
CA ASP A 225 31.26 14.84 1.64
C ASP A 225 31.68 13.45 2.16
N GLU A 226 30.80 12.44 2.04
CA GLU A 226 30.95 11.09 2.63
C GLU A 226 32.34 10.49 2.40
N LYS A 227 32.85 10.57 1.16
CA LYS A 227 34.17 10.01 0.81
C LYS A 227 35.32 10.64 1.59
N THR A 228 35.23 11.93 1.89
CA THR A 228 36.27 12.65 2.64
C THR A 228 36.15 12.38 4.13
N LEU A 229 34.94 12.17 4.64
CA LEU A 229 34.66 11.91 6.06
C LEU A 229 35.04 10.48 6.48
N GLN A 230 35.06 9.54 5.54
CA GLN A 230 35.41 8.13 5.79
C GLN A 230 36.90 7.80 5.63
N GLU A 231 37.76 8.76 5.26
CA GLU A 231 39.20 8.52 5.17
C GLU A 231 39.77 8.22 6.57
N ILE A 232 40.21 6.99 6.80
CA ILE A 232 40.94 6.61 8.01
C ILE A 232 42.36 7.15 7.88
N SER A 233 42.68 8.20 8.64
CA SER A 233 44.02 8.81 8.74
C SER A 233 45.06 7.88 9.36
#